data_AF-A0A6A3WCL4-F1
#
_entry.id   AF-A0A6A3WCL4-F1
#
_cell.length_a   1.000
_cell.length_b   1.000
_cell.length_c   1.000
_cell.angle_alpha   90.00
_cell.angle_beta   90.00
_cell.angle_gamma   90.00
#
_symmetry.space_group_name_H-M   'P 1'
#
loop_
_entity.id
_entity.type
_entity.pdbx_description
1 polymer ?
#
loop_
_entity_poly.entity_id
_entity_poly.type
_entity_poly.pdbx_seq_one_letter_code
_entity_poly.pdbx_strand_id
1 'polypeptide(L)' 'LIAQTYYKLPEDASVYDMVKCVRADEANHRDVNHAFANLDQNKGVSPFVYSHH' A
#
# COMPACT_ATOMS: atom_id res chain seq x y z
N LEU A 1 11.78 16.19 0.13
CA LEU A 1 11.30 16.04 1.53
C LEU A 1 10.01 15.22 1.65
N ILE A 2 8.97 15.43 0.83
CA ILE A 2 7.67 14.72 0.97
C ILE A 2 7.81 13.19 1.03
N ALA A 3 8.48 12.56 0.06
CA ALA A 3 8.65 11.11 0.04
C ALA A 3 9.50 10.60 1.21
N GLN A 4 10.51 11.38 1.62
CA GLN A 4 11.40 11.03 2.73
C GLN A 4 10.66 11.05 4.07
N THR A 5 9.83 12.06 4.33
CA THR A 5 9.03 12.14 5.56
C THR A 5 7.88 11.13 5.56
N TYR A 6 7.25 10.90 4.41
CA TYR A 6 6.15 9.94 4.26
C TYR A 6 6.61 8.50 4.50
N TYR A 7 7.67 8.07 3.80
CA TYR A 7 8.24 6.73 3.94
C TYR A 7 9.24 6.60 5.09
N LYS A 8 9.49 7.68 5.84
CA LYS A 8 10.47 7.74 6.94
C LYS A 8 11.87 7.26 6.50
N LEU A 9 12.28 7.68 5.31
CA LEU A 9 13.59 7.33 4.75
C LEU A 9 14.70 8.16 5.40
N PRO A 10 15.92 7.62 5.54
CA PRO A 10 17.06 8.37 6.04
C PRO A 10 17.52 9.49 5.07
N GLU A 11 18.35 10.41 5.54
CA GLU A 11 18.82 11.56 4.76
C GLU A 11 19.67 11.17 3.54
N ASP A 12 20.36 10.04 3.63
CA ASP A 12 21.22 9.47 2.58
C ASP A 12 20.49 8.48 1.67
N ALA A 13 19.16 8.32 1.83
CA ALA A 13 18.38 7.38 1.05
C ALA A 13 18.45 7.69 -0.45
N SER A 14 18.72 6.66 -1.25
CA SER A 14 18.77 6.79 -2.68
C SER A 14 17.35 6.81 -3.30
N VAL A 15 17.24 7.29 -4.53
CA VAL A 15 15.99 7.18 -5.30
C VAL A 15 15.54 5.72 -5.44
N TYR A 16 16.49 4.78 -5.48
CA TYR A 16 16.19 3.35 -5.54
C TYR A 16 15.46 2.86 -4.29
N ASP A 17 15.81 3.37 -3.10
CA ASP A 17 15.14 2.99 -1.85
C ASP A 17 13.73 3.57 -1.78
N MET A 18 13.52 4.79 -2.27
CA MET A 18 12.19 5.35 -2.46
C MET A 18 11.34 4.49 -3.43
N VAL A 19 11.91 4.05 -4.56
CA VAL A 19 11.19 3.21 -5.53
C VAL A 19 10.79 1.85 -4.93
N LYS A 20 11.59 1.29 -4.02
CA LYS A 20 11.20 0.07 -3.28
C LYS A 20 9.97 0.30 -2.41
N CYS A 21 9.89 1.43 -1.73
CA CYS A 21 8.71 1.79 -0.92
C CYS A 21 7.47 1.94 -1.79
N VAL A 22 7.56 2.69 -2.90
CA VAL A 22 6.45 2.83 -3.86
C VAL A 22 6.00 1.47 -4.39
N ARG A 23 6.96 0.60 -4.76
CA ARG A 23 6.64 -0.76 -5.23
C ARG A 23 5.91 -1.59 -4.17
N ALA A 24 6.23 -1.41 -2.89
CA ALA A 24 5.55 -2.11 -1.80
C ALA A 24 4.11 -1.60 -1.64
N ASP A 25 3.89 -0.29 -1.70
CA ASP A 25 2.55 0.31 -1.66
C ASP A 25 1.69 -0.19 -2.82
N GLU A 26 2.22 -0.19 -4.05
CA GLU A 26 1.47 -0.65 -5.23
C GLU A 26 1.17 -2.14 -5.20
N ALA A 27 2.04 -2.95 -4.59
CA ALA A 27 1.74 -4.36 -4.34
C ALA A 27 0.58 -4.52 -3.35
N ASN A 28 0.56 -3.73 -2.27
CA ASN A 28 -0.54 -3.73 -1.30
C ASN A 28 -1.85 -3.25 -1.94
N HIS A 29 -1.82 -2.17 -2.72
CA HIS A 29 -2.98 -1.68 -3.47
C HIS A 29 -3.52 -2.72 -4.42
N ARG A 30 -2.64 -3.41 -5.16
CA ARG A 30 -3.03 -4.53 -6.02
C ARG A 30 -3.76 -5.59 -5.20
N ASP A 31 -3.17 -6.06 -4.11
CA ASP A 31 -3.75 -7.17 -3.35
C ASP A 31 -5.10 -6.77 -2.73
N VAL A 32 -5.24 -5.54 -2.23
CA VAL A 32 -6.51 -4.98 -1.73
C VAL A 32 -7.56 -4.89 -2.86
N ASN A 33 -7.20 -4.34 -4.01
CA ASN A 33 -8.12 -4.17 -5.13
C ASN A 33 -8.57 -5.51 -5.71
N HIS A 34 -7.66 -6.49 -5.80
CA HIS A 34 -8.01 -7.85 -6.22
C HIS A 34 -8.95 -8.52 -5.22
N ALA A 35 -8.74 -8.33 -3.91
CA ALA A 35 -9.68 -8.82 -2.90
C ALA A 35 -11.05 -8.15 -3.03
N PHE A 36 -11.11 -6.83 -3.27
CA PHE A 36 -12.38 -6.13 -3.52
C PHE A 36 -13.08 -6.57 -4.79
N ALA A 37 -12.35 -6.86 -5.87
CA ALA A 37 -12.92 -7.39 -7.11
C ALA A 37 -13.58 -8.77 -6.89
N ASN A 38 -13.08 -9.55 -5.93
CA ASN A 38 -13.64 -10.85 -5.57
C ASN A 38 -14.83 -10.76 -4.57
N LEU A 39 -15.15 -9.58 -4.04
CA LEU A 39 -16.30 -9.41 -3.15
C LEU A 39 -17.61 -9.32 -3.92
N ASP A 40 -18.70 -9.70 -3.24
CA ASP A 40 -20.05 -9.34 -3.68
C ASP A 40 -20.20 -7.82 -3.63
N GLN A 41 -20.43 -7.18 -4.77
CA GLN A 41 -20.46 -5.72 -4.87
C GLN A 41 -21.71 -5.09 -4.21
N ASN A 42 -22.74 -5.89 -3.91
CA ASN A 42 -23.98 -5.41 -3.28
C ASN A 42 -24.04 -5.68 -1.77
N LYS A 43 -23.36 -6.74 -1.30
CA LYS A 43 -23.46 -7.21 0.10
C LYS A 43 -22.11 -7.49 0.77
N GLY A 44 -21.03 -7.50 0.00
CA GLY A 44 -19.68 -7.79 0.48
C GLY A 44 -19.18 -6.69 1.41
N VAL A 45 -18.66 -7.09 2.57
CA VAL A 45 -17.98 -6.20 3.49
C VAL A 45 -16.48 -6.28 3.21
N SER A 46 -15.80 -5.13 3.20
CA SER A 46 -14.35 -5.10 2.97
C SER A 46 -13.62 -5.98 4.01
N PRO A 47 -12.81 -6.95 3.58
CA PRO A 47 -12.09 -7.85 4.48
C PRO A 47 -10.96 -7.13 5.26
N PHE A 48 -10.61 -5.91 4.85
CA PHE A 48 -9.55 -5.11 5.48
C PHE A 48 -10.06 -4.14 6.56
N VAL A 49 -11.36 -4.10 6.85
CA VAL A 49 -11.94 -3.19 7.86
C VAL A 49 -11.43 -3.49 9.28
N TYR A 50 -11.12 -4.76 9.56
CA TYR A 50 -10.65 -5.20 10.88
C TYR A 50 -9.21 -5.72 10.87
N SER A 51 -8.63 -5.95 9.69
CA SER A 51 -7.23 -6.35 9.53
C SER A 51 -6.38 -5.13 9.20
N HIS A 52 -6.07 -4.33 10.22
CA HIS A 52 -4.96 -3.38 10.17
C HIS A 52 -3.75 -4.06 10.81
N HIS A 53 -2.85 -4.60 9.99
CA HIS A 53 -1.52 -5.00 10.41
C HIS A 53 -0.57 -3.80 10.33
#